data_AF-K1TWU2-F1
#
_entry.id   AF-K1TWU2-F1
#
_cell.length_a   1.000
_cell.length_b   1.000
_cell.length_c   1.000
_cell.angle_alpha   90.00
_cell.angle_beta   90.00
_cell.angle_gamma   90.00
#
_symmetry.space_group_name_H-M   'P 1'
#
loop_
_entity.id
_entity.type
_entity.pdbx_description
1 polymer ?
#
loop_
_entity_poly.entity_id
_entity_poly.type
_entity_poly.pdbx_seq_one_letter_code
_entity_poly.pdbx_strand_id
1 'polypeptide(L)'
;MDKSAVVAPNTLEVAGIYSKDTDLMTTVTVLACDKDEPTLAEQAFLLNAALGGTDVATVKRNELTAQFPYNDADRIGGNIYNMGGTHLVCVKGAVEKVTGLCNMSPEEMFRITARAAALAKRGLEVWTVAYYIIPEGEEIPKSLYAVQYNYMGLVSFMNATRDMIPLALQGCKRAGVRLVLTSADSPETASSMGKKIGLSDAGMISGDEIAESVVTGEP
;
A
#
# COMPACT_ATOMS: atom_id res chain seq x y z
N MET A 1 7.42 -38.98 9.10
CA MET A 1 8.08 -37.67 8.93
C MET A 1 7.22 -36.87 7.98
N ASP A 2 6.28 -36.11 8.51
CA ASP A 2 5.43 -35.25 7.69
C ASP A 2 6.01 -33.84 7.71
N LYS A 3 6.37 -33.32 6.54
CA LYS A 3 6.91 -31.97 6.33
C LYS A 3 5.72 -31.03 6.14
N SER A 4 5.03 -30.71 7.23
CA SER A 4 4.10 -29.58 7.24
C SER A 4 4.93 -28.29 7.24
N ALA A 5 5.34 -27.86 6.04
CA ALA A 5 5.78 -26.51 5.79
C ALA A 5 4.58 -25.59 6.04
N VAL A 6 4.50 -25.05 7.26
CA VAL A 6 3.50 -24.04 7.60
C VAL A 6 3.87 -22.80 6.80
N VAL A 7 3.09 -22.47 5.78
CA VAL A 7 3.21 -21.23 5.01
C VAL A 7 2.77 -20.10 5.95
N ALA A 8 3.66 -19.15 6.27
CA ALA A 8 3.20 -17.92 6.91
C ALA A 8 2.31 -17.18 5.90
N PRO A 9 1.20 -16.54 6.35
CA PRO A 9 0.41 -15.70 5.45
C PRO A 9 1.34 -14.71 4.74
N ASN A 10 1.05 -14.47 3.46
CA ASN A 10 1.89 -13.75 2.52
C ASN A 10 2.11 -12.29 2.96
N THR A 11 3.00 -12.03 3.90
CA THR A 11 3.28 -10.69 4.43
C THR A 11 4.34 -10.01 3.58
N LEU A 12 4.06 -8.78 3.13
CA LEU A 12 5.00 -7.92 2.40
C LEU A 12 5.57 -6.84 3.32
N GLU A 13 6.81 -6.45 3.06
CA GLU A 13 7.49 -5.34 3.72
C GLU A 13 8.12 -4.41 2.68
N VAL A 14 8.17 -3.11 2.99
CA VAL A 14 8.90 -2.14 2.16
C VAL A 14 10.40 -2.40 2.31
N ALA A 15 11.01 -2.87 1.23
CA ALA A 15 12.44 -3.12 1.12
C ALA A 15 13.26 -1.85 0.81
N GLY A 16 12.62 -0.83 0.23
CA GLY A 16 13.28 0.43 -0.07
C GLY A 16 12.40 1.42 -0.82
N ILE A 17 12.67 2.70 -0.59
CA ILE A 17 12.06 3.84 -1.29
C ILE A 17 13.16 4.58 -2.04
N TYR A 18 12.95 4.83 -3.33
CA TYR A 18 13.94 5.43 -4.21
C TYR A 18 13.35 6.66 -4.89
N SER A 19 13.45 7.80 -4.21
CA SER A 19 13.02 9.11 -4.71
C SER A 19 14.05 10.19 -4.37
N LYS A 20 13.98 11.32 -5.08
CA LYS A 20 14.72 12.54 -4.72
C LYS A 20 14.08 13.28 -3.54
N ASP A 21 12.78 13.10 -3.34
CA ASP A 21 12.00 13.70 -2.26
C ASP A 21 11.19 12.59 -1.58
N THR A 22 11.72 12.08 -0.47
CA THR A 22 11.14 10.94 0.24
C THR A 22 9.84 11.31 0.97
N ASP A 23 9.70 12.55 1.40
CA ASP A 23 8.54 13.00 2.18
C ASP A 23 7.33 13.18 1.26
N LEU A 24 7.55 13.82 0.11
CA LEU A 24 6.53 13.93 -0.93
C LEU A 24 6.19 12.56 -1.52
N MET A 25 7.19 11.71 -1.78
CA MET A 25 6.99 10.33 -2.22
C MET A 25 6.10 9.55 -1.26
N THR A 26 6.36 9.66 0.05
CA THR A 26 5.57 8.98 1.08
C THR A 26 4.13 9.48 1.07
N THR A 27 3.93 10.79 1.05
CA THR A 27 2.60 11.40 1.01
C THR A 27 1.80 10.97 -0.23
N VAL A 28 2.41 11.08 -1.42
CA VAL A 28 1.77 10.67 -2.69
C VAL A 28 1.42 9.19 -2.68
N THR A 29 2.31 8.33 -2.17
CA THR A 29 2.06 6.89 -2.14
C THR A 29 0.95 6.54 -1.13
N VAL A 30 0.91 7.19 0.04
CA VAL A 30 -0.20 7.04 1.01
C VAL A 30 -1.53 7.43 0.38
N LEU A 31 -1.58 8.55 -0.35
CA LEU A 31 -2.78 9.00 -1.05
C LEU A 31 -3.15 8.07 -2.21
N ALA A 32 -2.18 7.46 -2.90
CA ALA A 32 -2.44 6.50 -3.97
C ALA A 32 -2.95 5.14 -3.47
N CYS A 33 -2.81 4.82 -2.17
CA CYS A 33 -3.32 3.58 -1.60
C CYS A 33 -4.85 3.60 -1.51
N ASP A 34 -5.48 2.49 -1.87
CA ASP A 34 -6.93 2.28 -1.70
C ASP A 34 -7.39 2.71 -0.29
N LYS A 35 -8.51 3.43 -0.23
CA LYS A 35 -9.01 4.00 1.03
C LYS A 35 -9.65 2.93 1.92
N ASP A 36 -10.32 1.97 1.31
CA ASP A 36 -11.24 1.06 1.99
C ASP A 36 -10.64 -0.36 2.08
N GLU A 37 -10.09 -0.85 0.97
CA GLU A 37 -9.57 -2.23 0.85
C GLU A 37 -8.13 -2.24 0.29
N PRO A 38 -7.13 -1.76 1.05
CA PRO A 38 -5.75 -1.78 0.61
C PRO A 38 -5.24 -3.21 0.41
N THR A 39 -4.58 -3.44 -0.71
CA THR A 39 -3.81 -4.66 -1.00
C THR A 39 -2.69 -4.88 0.02
N LEU A 40 -2.13 -6.08 0.08
CA LEU A 40 -1.04 -6.42 1.02
C LEU A 40 0.17 -5.48 0.88
N ALA A 41 0.52 -5.09 -0.34
CA ALA A 41 1.63 -4.17 -0.58
C ALA A 41 1.27 -2.71 -0.19
N GLU A 42 0.01 -2.29 -0.34
CA GLU A 42 -0.46 -1.00 0.18
C GLU A 42 -0.44 -0.99 1.70
N GLN A 43 -0.92 -2.04 2.35
CA GLN A 43 -0.84 -2.19 3.81
C GLN A 43 0.60 -2.13 4.30
N ALA A 44 1.52 -2.83 3.63
CA ALA A 44 2.96 -2.78 3.93
C ALA A 44 3.51 -1.34 3.83
N PHE A 45 3.10 -0.59 2.81
CA PHE A 45 3.52 0.80 2.64
C PHE A 45 2.92 1.73 3.70
N LEU A 46 1.61 1.64 3.95
CA LEU A 46 0.91 2.46 4.94
C LEU A 46 1.51 2.23 6.34
N LEU A 47 1.84 0.99 6.67
CA LEU A 47 2.55 0.67 7.91
C LEU A 47 3.95 1.30 7.91
N ASN A 48 4.74 1.11 6.86
CA ASN A 48 6.07 1.71 6.77
C ASN A 48 6.05 3.24 6.94
N ALA A 49 5.08 3.92 6.32
CA ALA A 49 4.87 5.35 6.44
C ALA A 49 4.53 5.76 7.89
N ALA A 50 3.61 5.05 8.53
CA ALA A 50 3.22 5.31 9.92
C ALA A 50 4.41 5.11 10.88
N LEU A 51 5.19 4.05 10.70
CA LEU A 51 6.42 3.81 11.49
C LEU A 51 7.50 4.85 11.22
N GLY A 52 7.54 5.40 10.02
CA GLY A 52 8.38 6.54 9.63
C GLY A 52 7.91 7.89 10.19
N GLY A 53 6.80 7.92 10.94
CA GLY A 53 6.27 9.14 11.55
C GLY A 53 5.24 9.90 10.72
N THR A 54 4.83 9.36 9.56
CA THR A 54 3.73 9.95 8.78
C THR A 54 2.40 9.70 9.48
N ASP A 55 1.65 10.77 9.77
CA ASP A 55 0.27 10.64 10.21
C ASP A 55 -0.63 10.30 9.01
N VAL A 56 -0.69 9.01 8.70
CA VAL A 56 -1.46 8.44 7.58
C VAL A 56 -2.94 8.84 7.65
N ALA A 57 -3.52 8.85 8.86
CA ALA A 57 -4.91 9.24 9.05
C ALA A 57 -5.09 10.71 8.64
N THR A 58 -4.20 11.60 9.08
CA THR A 58 -4.22 13.01 8.68
C THR A 58 -4.08 13.19 7.17
N VAL A 59 -3.15 12.50 6.53
CA VAL A 59 -2.98 12.58 5.07
C VAL A 59 -4.25 12.15 4.33
N LYS A 60 -4.89 11.05 4.75
CA LYS A 60 -6.10 10.52 4.12
C LYS A 60 -7.41 11.24 4.52
N ARG A 61 -7.38 12.23 5.44
CA ARG A 61 -8.55 13.05 5.80
C ARG A 61 -8.98 14.04 4.72
N ASN A 62 -8.10 14.31 3.74
CA ASN A 62 -8.46 15.15 2.60
C ASN A 62 -9.66 14.56 1.84
N GLU A 63 -10.41 15.42 1.14
CA GLU A 63 -11.59 15.01 0.39
C GLU A 63 -11.16 14.11 -0.77
N LEU A 64 -11.63 12.86 -0.75
CA LEU A 64 -11.43 11.90 -1.84
C LEU A 64 -12.47 12.17 -2.93
N THR A 65 -12.01 12.67 -4.07
CA THR A 65 -12.86 13.03 -5.20
C THR A 65 -13.15 11.83 -6.11
N ALA A 66 -12.16 10.96 -6.31
CA ALA A 66 -12.31 9.73 -7.08
C ALA A 66 -11.30 8.68 -6.64
N GLN A 67 -11.68 7.41 -6.72
CA GLN A 67 -10.83 6.26 -6.41
C GLN A 67 -10.82 5.28 -7.58
N PHE A 68 -9.61 4.81 -7.91
CA PHE A 68 -9.34 3.84 -8.95
C PHE A 68 -8.59 2.66 -8.30
N PRO A 69 -9.32 1.67 -7.75
CA PRO A 69 -8.72 0.54 -7.07
C PRO A 69 -7.73 -0.19 -7.97
N TYR A 70 -6.65 -0.69 -7.38
CA TYR A 70 -5.71 -1.54 -8.09
C TYR A 70 -6.39 -2.85 -8.49
N ASN A 71 -6.16 -3.29 -9.72
CA ASN A 71 -6.53 -4.62 -10.18
C ASN A 71 -5.40 -5.27 -10.98
N ASP A 72 -5.37 -6.61 -11.00
CA ASP A 72 -4.28 -7.36 -11.64
C ASP A 72 -4.25 -7.24 -13.17
N ALA A 73 -5.36 -6.88 -13.81
CA ALA A 73 -5.41 -6.69 -15.26
C ALA A 73 -4.71 -5.38 -15.67
N ASP A 74 -5.01 -4.29 -14.98
CA ASP A 74 -4.46 -2.97 -15.28
C ASP A 74 -3.10 -2.73 -14.63
N ARG A 75 -2.85 -3.38 -13.49
CA ARG A 75 -1.63 -3.27 -12.67
C ARG A 75 -1.26 -1.82 -12.30
N ILE A 76 -2.27 -0.97 -12.17
CA ILE A 76 -2.17 0.42 -11.72
C ILE A 76 -3.37 0.71 -10.84
N GLY A 77 -3.16 1.53 -9.81
CA GLY A 77 -4.22 2.06 -8.96
C GLY A 77 -3.84 3.45 -8.49
N GLY A 78 -4.82 4.21 -8.03
CA GLY A 78 -4.61 5.57 -7.62
C GLY A 78 -5.88 6.28 -7.25
N ASN A 79 -5.74 7.50 -6.76
CA ASN A 79 -6.84 8.29 -6.23
C ASN A 79 -6.68 9.75 -6.63
N ILE A 80 -7.78 10.49 -6.56
CA ILE A 80 -7.82 11.94 -6.73
C ILE A 80 -8.31 12.54 -5.42
N TYR A 81 -7.50 13.42 -4.85
CA TYR A 81 -7.85 14.16 -3.63
C TYR A 81 -7.93 15.65 -3.91
N ASN A 82 -8.90 16.31 -3.29
CA ASN A 82 -8.94 17.75 -3.18
C ASN A 82 -8.13 18.20 -1.95
N MET A 83 -7.02 18.90 -2.22
CA MET A 83 -6.05 19.38 -1.25
C MET A 83 -6.22 20.90 -1.09
N GLY A 84 -7.30 21.33 -0.45
CA GLY A 84 -7.55 22.75 -0.20
C GLY A 84 -7.83 23.57 -1.46
N GLY A 85 -8.56 23.00 -2.42
CA GLY A 85 -8.94 23.64 -3.69
C GLY A 85 -8.10 23.16 -4.88
N THR A 86 -6.97 22.52 -4.64
CA THR A 86 -6.14 21.91 -5.70
C THR A 86 -6.36 20.41 -5.74
N HIS A 87 -6.71 19.87 -6.92
CA HIS A 87 -6.87 18.43 -7.08
C HIS A 87 -5.53 17.77 -7.42
N LEU A 88 -5.20 16.75 -6.64
CA LEU A 88 -3.99 15.94 -6.79
C LEU A 88 -4.38 14.53 -7.19
N VAL A 89 -3.90 14.08 -8.36
CA VAL A 89 -3.99 12.69 -8.80
C VAL A 89 -2.72 11.98 -8.35
N CYS A 90 -2.86 10.92 -7.56
CA CYS A 90 -1.75 10.09 -7.09
C CYS A 90 -1.90 8.68 -7.65
N VAL A 91 -0.84 8.13 -8.26
CA VAL A 91 -0.86 6.79 -8.85
C VAL A 91 0.32 5.95 -8.39
N LYS A 92 0.07 4.65 -8.25
CA LYS A 92 1.07 3.61 -8.01
C LYS A 92 0.76 2.37 -8.83
N GLY A 93 1.78 1.60 -9.17
CA GLY A 93 1.58 0.35 -9.89
C GLY A 93 2.83 -0.19 -10.54
N ALA A 94 2.62 -1.13 -11.47
CA ALA A 94 3.68 -1.75 -12.25
C ALA A 94 4.55 -0.70 -12.93
N VAL A 95 5.85 -0.97 -12.93
CA VAL A 95 6.86 -0.01 -13.37
C VAL A 95 6.58 0.47 -14.77
N GLU A 96 6.40 -0.44 -15.73
CA GLU A 96 6.17 -0.13 -17.14
C GLU A 96 4.87 0.65 -17.36
N LYS A 97 3.83 0.32 -16.59
CA LYS A 97 2.52 0.97 -16.70
C LYS A 97 2.60 2.43 -16.29
N VAL A 98 3.10 2.71 -15.09
CA VAL A 98 3.14 4.08 -14.57
C VAL A 98 4.21 4.92 -15.28
N THR A 99 5.40 4.36 -15.58
CA THR A 99 6.41 5.13 -16.34
C THR A 99 5.90 5.49 -17.73
N GLY A 100 5.11 4.62 -18.37
CA GLY A 100 4.51 4.89 -19.68
C GLY A 100 3.50 6.06 -19.67
N LEU A 101 3.02 6.48 -18.50
CA LEU A 101 2.13 7.63 -18.32
C LEU A 101 2.87 8.88 -17.85
N CYS A 102 4.17 8.79 -17.58
CA CYS A 102 4.94 9.93 -17.10
C CYS A 102 5.50 10.76 -18.26
N ASN A 103 5.55 12.08 -18.09
CA ASN A 103 6.26 12.96 -19.02
C ASN A 103 7.76 12.86 -18.77
N MET A 104 8.44 11.95 -19.48
CA MET A 104 9.89 11.74 -19.35
C MET A 104 10.54 11.36 -20.68
N SER A 105 11.85 11.62 -20.79
CA SER A 105 12.64 11.22 -21.95
C SER A 105 12.83 9.70 -22.04
N PRO A 106 13.08 9.14 -23.23
CA PRO A 106 13.41 7.71 -23.38
C PRO A 106 14.62 7.27 -22.55
N GLU A 107 15.60 8.15 -22.36
CA GLU A 107 16.78 7.86 -21.55
C GLU A 107 16.42 7.74 -20.06
N GLU A 108 15.58 8.65 -19.54
CA GLU A 108 15.07 8.58 -18.17
C GLU A 108 14.27 7.31 -17.93
N MET A 109 13.35 7.00 -18.84
CA MET A 109 12.54 5.79 -18.77
C MET A 109 13.43 4.54 -18.76
N PHE A 110 14.46 4.49 -19.61
CA PHE A 110 15.42 3.38 -19.63
C PHE A 110 16.16 3.25 -18.30
N ARG A 111 16.67 4.35 -17.73
CA ARG A 111 17.37 4.31 -16.43
C ARG A 111 16.46 3.81 -15.30
N ILE A 112 15.22 4.26 -15.26
CA ILE A 112 14.23 3.87 -14.23
C ILE A 112 13.88 2.38 -14.37
N THR A 113 13.54 1.93 -15.57
CA THR A 113 13.18 0.53 -15.85
C THR A 113 14.36 -0.41 -15.62
N ALA A 114 15.58 -0.02 -15.98
CA ALA A 114 16.79 -0.80 -15.69
C ALA A 114 17.04 -0.93 -14.17
N ARG A 115 16.82 0.14 -13.39
CA ARG A 115 16.92 0.10 -11.92
C ARG A 115 15.87 -0.83 -11.33
N ALA A 116 14.61 -0.73 -11.78
CA ALA A 116 13.56 -1.63 -11.35
C ALA A 116 13.88 -3.09 -11.66
N ALA A 117 14.39 -3.38 -12.87
CA ALA A 117 14.80 -4.72 -13.26
C ALA A 117 15.95 -5.26 -12.37
N ALA A 118 16.88 -4.40 -11.95
CA ALA A 118 17.95 -4.80 -11.02
C ALA A 118 17.42 -5.14 -9.62
N LEU A 119 16.39 -4.42 -9.14
CA LEU A 119 15.70 -4.74 -7.88
C LEU A 119 14.90 -6.05 -8.01
N ALA A 120 14.18 -6.25 -9.12
CA ALA A 120 13.45 -7.47 -9.40
C ALA A 120 14.35 -8.71 -9.49
N LYS A 121 15.55 -8.58 -10.07
CA LYS A 121 16.58 -9.65 -10.08
C LYS A 121 17.03 -10.07 -8.68
N ARG A 122 16.82 -9.23 -7.67
CA ARG A 122 17.09 -9.54 -6.25
C ARG A 122 15.88 -10.16 -5.55
N GLY A 123 14.82 -10.49 -6.28
CA GLY A 123 13.58 -11.07 -5.75
C GLY A 123 12.62 -10.05 -5.13
N LEU A 124 12.77 -8.77 -5.47
CA LEU A 124 11.90 -7.71 -4.96
C LEU A 124 10.75 -7.43 -5.92
N GLU A 125 9.54 -7.25 -5.40
CA GLU A 125 8.47 -6.60 -6.17
C GLU A 125 8.75 -5.10 -6.22
N VAL A 126 8.42 -4.43 -7.32
CA VAL A 126 8.71 -3.00 -7.51
C VAL A 126 7.51 -2.27 -8.08
N TRP A 127 7.16 -1.16 -7.46
CA TRP A 127 6.19 -0.20 -7.96
C TRP A 127 6.87 1.09 -8.38
N THR A 128 6.28 1.75 -9.38
CA THR A 128 6.51 3.15 -9.67
C THR A 128 5.38 3.98 -9.07
N VAL A 129 5.73 5.16 -8.55
CA VAL A 129 4.78 6.15 -8.04
C VAL A 129 4.93 7.44 -8.82
N ALA A 130 3.81 8.07 -9.12
CA ALA A 130 3.75 9.33 -9.84
C ALA A 130 2.55 10.17 -9.39
N TYR A 131 2.54 11.45 -9.72
CA TYR A 131 1.45 12.35 -9.40
C TYR A 131 1.18 13.35 -10.53
N TYR A 132 -0.01 13.92 -10.53
CA TYR A 132 -0.40 15.00 -11.42
C TYR A 132 -1.24 16.01 -10.64
N ILE A 133 -0.98 17.29 -10.85
CA ILE A 133 -1.78 18.37 -10.27
C ILE A 133 -2.73 18.84 -11.37
N ILE A 134 -4.03 18.77 -11.10
CA ILE A 134 -5.04 19.26 -12.04
C ILE A 134 -5.02 20.79 -12.01
N PRO A 135 -4.81 21.47 -13.14
CA PRO A 135 -4.88 22.92 -13.21
C PRO A 135 -6.25 23.44 -12.78
N GLU A 136 -6.28 24.64 -12.21
CA GLU A 136 -7.52 25.27 -11.80
C GLU A 136 -8.48 25.44 -13.01
N GLY A 137 -9.74 25.03 -12.83
CA GLY A 137 -10.77 25.11 -13.86
C GLY A 137 -10.79 23.95 -14.86
N GLU A 138 -9.84 23.01 -14.80
CA GLU A 138 -9.89 21.78 -15.61
C GLU A 138 -10.80 20.71 -14.98
N GLU A 139 -11.35 19.85 -15.84
CA GLU A 139 -12.22 18.75 -15.40
C GLU A 139 -11.41 17.65 -14.69
N ILE A 140 -12.04 17.03 -13.69
CA ILE A 140 -11.48 15.87 -13.01
C ILE A 140 -11.42 14.68 -14.00
N PRO A 141 -10.26 14.04 -14.21
CA PRO A 141 -10.13 12.96 -15.16
C PRO A 141 -10.93 11.74 -14.70
N LYS A 142 -11.67 11.15 -15.64
CA LYS A 142 -12.47 9.92 -15.41
C LYS A 142 -11.64 8.64 -15.52
N SER A 143 -10.34 8.76 -15.80
CA SER A 143 -9.42 7.64 -16.00
C SER A 143 -8.01 8.06 -15.63
N LEU A 144 -7.26 7.15 -15.01
CA LEU A 144 -5.84 7.36 -14.73
C LEU A 144 -4.99 7.53 -16.00
N TYR A 145 -5.50 7.14 -17.17
CA TYR A 145 -4.79 7.25 -18.46
C TYR A 145 -4.99 8.60 -19.15
N ALA A 146 -5.80 9.50 -18.59
CA ALA A 146 -6.19 10.75 -19.23
C ALA A 146 -5.17 11.90 -19.04
N VAL A 147 -4.12 11.70 -18.24
CA VAL A 147 -3.15 12.75 -17.88
C VAL A 147 -1.71 12.23 -18.00
N GLN A 148 -0.76 13.15 -18.12
CA GLN A 148 0.67 12.85 -18.08
C GLN A 148 1.24 13.20 -16.71
N TYR A 149 1.82 12.21 -16.04
CA TYR A 149 2.26 12.34 -14.65
C TYR A 149 3.69 12.87 -14.52
N ASN A 150 3.95 13.47 -13.38
CA ASN A 150 5.28 13.71 -12.84
C ASN A 150 5.75 12.46 -12.09
N TYR A 151 6.83 11.86 -12.56
CA TYR A 151 7.45 10.70 -11.91
C TYR A 151 7.99 11.07 -10.54
N MET A 152 7.70 10.26 -9.52
CA MET A 152 8.17 10.49 -8.15
C MET A 152 9.29 9.54 -7.74
N GLY A 153 9.17 8.26 -8.05
CA GLY A 153 10.14 7.28 -7.58
C GLY A 153 9.69 5.84 -7.71
N LEU A 154 10.52 4.95 -7.16
CA LEU A 154 10.22 3.53 -7.02
C LEU A 154 10.04 3.16 -5.55
N VAL A 155 9.15 2.21 -5.29
CA VAL A 155 9.08 1.47 -4.02
C VAL A 155 9.38 0.02 -4.33
N SER A 156 10.21 -0.64 -3.53
CA SER A 156 10.41 -2.08 -3.62
C SER A 156 9.89 -2.78 -2.38
N PHE A 157 9.35 -3.99 -2.56
CA PHE A 157 8.82 -4.84 -1.52
C PHE A 157 9.53 -6.19 -1.49
N MET A 158 9.62 -6.77 -0.31
CA MET A 158 10.08 -8.14 -0.11
C MET A 158 9.04 -8.93 0.70
N ASN A 159 8.99 -10.24 0.50
CA ASN A 159 8.22 -11.10 1.39
C ASN A 159 8.89 -11.12 2.76
N ALA A 160 8.15 -10.66 3.76
CA ALA A 160 8.59 -10.66 5.15
C ALA A 160 8.75 -12.10 5.63
N THR A 161 9.88 -12.39 6.26
CA THR A 161 10.07 -13.66 6.96
C THR A 161 9.41 -13.60 8.34
N ARG A 162 9.05 -14.76 8.89
CA ARG A 162 8.34 -14.87 10.19
C ARG A 162 9.02 -14.13 11.35
N ASP A 163 10.33 -14.00 11.30
CA ASP A 163 11.13 -13.39 12.37
C ASP A 163 10.95 -11.86 12.46
N MET A 164 10.47 -11.22 11.39
CA MET A 164 10.27 -9.76 11.32
C MET A 164 8.90 -9.32 11.85
N ILE A 165 7.92 -10.24 11.88
CA ILE A 165 6.53 -9.97 12.27
C ILE A 165 6.43 -9.35 13.69
N PRO A 166 7.13 -9.85 14.72
CA PRO A 166 7.04 -9.26 16.06
C PRO A 166 7.56 -7.82 16.14
N LEU A 167 8.59 -7.47 15.35
CA LEU A 167 9.14 -6.11 15.29
C LEU A 167 8.16 -5.14 14.62
N ALA A 168 7.53 -5.57 13.52
CA ALA A 168 6.47 -4.82 12.86
C ALA A 168 5.30 -4.55 13.82
N LEU A 169 4.88 -5.56 14.58
CA LEU A 169 3.80 -5.46 15.58
C LEU A 169 4.11 -4.46 16.70
N GLN A 170 5.34 -4.46 17.21
CA GLN A 170 5.77 -3.45 18.19
C GLN A 170 5.79 -2.04 17.60
N GLY A 171 6.12 -1.92 16.32
CA GLY A 171 5.97 -0.68 15.56
C GLY A 171 4.52 -0.20 15.54
N CYS A 172 3.59 -1.05 15.07
CA CYS A 172 2.16 -0.73 14.96
C CYS A 172 1.60 -0.23 16.29
N LYS A 173 1.93 -0.93 17.38
CA LYS A 173 1.50 -0.58 18.73
C LYS A 173 2.00 0.79 19.17
N ARG A 174 3.24 1.17 18.81
CA ARG A 174 3.79 2.50 19.08
C ARG A 174 3.16 3.60 18.22
N ALA A 175 2.81 3.28 16.98
CA ALA A 175 2.16 4.20 16.06
C ALA A 175 0.65 4.39 16.30
N GLY A 176 0.07 3.69 17.28
CA GLY A 176 -1.38 3.75 17.56
C GLY A 176 -2.24 3.09 16.47
N VAL A 177 -1.64 2.29 15.60
CA VAL A 177 -2.32 1.60 14.50
C VAL A 177 -2.89 0.28 15.02
N ARG A 178 -4.20 0.09 14.82
CA ARG A 178 -4.86 -1.18 15.14
C ARG A 178 -4.51 -2.22 14.07
N LEU A 179 -3.96 -3.35 14.50
CA LEU A 179 -3.62 -4.45 13.60
C LEU A 179 -4.65 -5.56 13.72
N VAL A 180 -5.16 -6.02 12.58
CA VAL A 180 -6.10 -7.13 12.48
C VAL A 180 -5.38 -8.29 11.79
N LEU A 181 -5.39 -9.46 12.41
CA LEU A 181 -4.86 -10.68 11.80
C LEU A 181 -6.02 -11.47 11.18
N THR A 182 -6.02 -11.62 9.86
CA THR A 182 -6.95 -12.48 9.14
C THR A 182 -6.31 -13.83 8.85
N SER A 183 -6.96 -14.93 9.24
CA SER A 183 -6.50 -16.29 8.95
C SER A 183 -7.66 -17.14 8.43
N ALA A 184 -7.36 -18.02 7.47
CA ALA A 184 -8.29 -19.02 6.95
C ALA A 184 -8.19 -20.36 7.70
N ASP A 185 -7.33 -20.45 8.72
CA ASP A 185 -7.21 -21.61 9.59
C ASP A 185 -8.30 -21.61 10.68
N SER A 186 -8.38 -22.69 11.47
CA SER A 186 -9.31 -22.75 12.59
C SER A 186 -9.05 -21.62 13.61
N PRO A 187 -10.07 -21.17 14.36
CA PRO A 187 -9.90 -20.14 15.40
C PRO A 187 -8.78 -20.45 16.39
N GLU A 188 -8.62 -21.72 16.79
CA GLU A 188 -7.55 -22.14 17.71
C GLU A 188 -6.15 -21.95 17.09
N THR A 189 -6.04 -22.23 15.80
CA THR A 189 -4.79 -22.09 15.04
C THR A 189 -4.44 -20.62 14.85
N ALA A 190 -5.42 -19.79 14.49
CA ALA A 190 -5.28 -18.35 14.38
C ALA A 190 -4.89 -17.71 15.73
N SER A 191 -5.54 -18.12 16.84
CA SER A 191 -5.22 -17.67 18.20
C SER A 191 -3.79 -18.01 18.61
N SER A 192 -3.40 -19.27 18.41
CA SER A 192 -2.05 -19.75 18.71
C SER A 192 -0.98 -19.00 17.91
N MET A 193 -1.28 -18.69 16.63
CA MET A 193 -0.41 -17.89 15.79
C MET A 193 -0.33 -16.43 16.28
N GLY A 194 -1.48 -15.81 16.59
CA GLY A 194 -1.56 -14.46 17.14
C GLY A 194 -0.71 -14.30 18.40
N LYS A 195 -0.83 -15.23 19.35
CA LYS A 195 0.01 -15.26 20.56
C LYS A 195 1.49 -15.38 20.25
N LYS A 196 1.86 -16.25 19.31
CA LYS A 196 3.27 -16.45 18.91
C LYS A 196 3.90 -15.20 18.30
N ILE A 197 3.12 -14.39 17.58
CA ILE A 197 3.62 -13.15 16.97
C ILE A 197 3.49 -11.94 17.90
N GLY A 198 2.80 -12.06 19.04
CA GLY A 198 2.69 -10.99 20.05
C GLY A 198 1.40 -10.16 19.96
N LEU A 199 0.37 -10.66 19.28
CA LEU A 199 -0.99 -10.14 19.36
C LEU A 199 -1.64 -10.66 20.65
N SER A 200 -2.26 -9.75 21.43
CA SER A 200 -3.09 -10.11 22.58
C SER A 200 -4.44 -10.65 22.13
N ASP A 201 -5.04 -11.56 22.91
CA ASP A 201 -6.36 -12.20 22.66
C ASP A 201 -7.56 -11.24 22.54
N ALA A 202 -7.34 -9.93 22.63
CA ALA A 202 -8.39 -8.92 22.55
C ALA A 202 -8.86 -8.76 21.09
N GLY A 203 -10.01 -9.36 20.75
CA GLY A 203 -10.75 -9.09 19.52
C GLY A 203 -10.56 -10.12 18.41
N MET A 204 -10.50 -11.41 18.75
CA MET A 204 -10.75 -12.44 17.73
C MET A 204 -12.21 -12.43 17.34
N ILE A 205 -12.46 -12.19 16.06
CA ILE A 205 -13.79 -12.24 15.45
C ILE A 205 -13.69 -13.25 14.32
N SER A 206 -14.51 -14.29 14.36
CA SER A 206 -14.61 -15.30 13.30
C SER A 206 -15.31 -14.73 12.07
N GLY A 207 -15.10 -15.33 10.90
CA GLY A 207 -15.76 -14.90 9.66
C GLY A 207 -17.29 -14.89 9.77
N ASP A 208 -17.86 -15.79 10.58
CA ASP A 208 -19.30 -15.87 10.84
C ASP A 208 -19.79 -14.71 11.73
N GLU A 209 -19.01 -14.30 12.73
CA GLU A 209 -19.31 -13.12 13.58
C GLU A 209 -19.16 -11.79 12.81
N ILE A 210 -18.28 -11.73 11.79
CA ILE A 210 -18.21 -10.58 10.87
C ILE A 210 -19.49 -10.51 10.01
N ALA A 211 -20.02 -11.64 9.54
CA ALA A 211 -21.26 -11.66 8.76
C ALA A 211 -22.49 -11.25 9.57
N GLU A 212 -22.55 -11.56 10.88
CA GLU A 212 -23.63 -11.14 11.77
C GLU A 212 -23.55 -9.66 12.19
N SER A 213 -22.36 -9.09 12.30
CA SER A 213 -22.17 -7.69 12.71
C SER A 213 -22.45 -6.68 11.58
N VAL A 214 -22.39 -7.08 10.30
CA VAL A 214 -22.85 -6.23 9.18
C VAL A 214 -24.38 -6.05 9.17
N VAL A 215 -25.14 -6.92 9.85
CA VAL A 215 -26.61 -6.86 9.92
C VAL A 215 -27.10 -5.96 11.07
N THR A 216 -26.26 -5.69 12.07
CA THR A 216 -26.61 -4.92 13.26
C THR A 216 -25.61 -3.78 13.45
N GLY A 217 -25.71 -2.75 12.61
CA GLY A 217 -24.87 -1.57 12.76
C GLY A 217 -25.11 -0.90 14.12
N GLU A 218 -24.20 -1.09 15.07
CA GLU A 218 -23.99 -0.22 16.24
C GLU A 218 -22.55 -0.43 16.78
N PRO A 219 -21.97 0.59 17.43
CA PRO A 219 -20.54 0.89 17.44
C PRO A 219 -19.67 0.03 18.37
#